data_AF-A0A388M6C0-F1
#
_entry.id   AF-A0A388M6C0-F1
#
_cell.length_a   1.000
_cell.length_b   1.000
_cell.length_c   1.000
_cell.angle_alpha   90.00
_cell.angle_beta   90.00
_cell.angle_gamma   90.00
#
_symmetry.space_group_name_H-M   'P 1'
#
loop_
_entity.id
_entity.type
_entity.pdbx_description
1 polymer ?
#
loop_
_entity_poly.entity_id
_entity_poly.type
_entity_poly.pdbx_seq_one_letter_code
_entity_poly.pdbx_strand_id
1 'polypeptide(L)'
;MDHRTAEHIVNLLERSKEIAVVDLTGGAPELNPAFRYLVKEARQLGKEVTDRCNLTVLFVEGQEHLADFLAENQVRVVASLPCYTAENVSKQRGGGVFEKSIAALQMLNSLGYGKEGSPLQLDLVYNPLGAFLPAAQDVLQAAYKTELFEAYDITFNNLFIVTNMPIKRFADYLYRKGEMESYMNLLLSSFNPAAVDGVMCRDMVSVGWDGALFDCDFNQQLGLGVGG
;
A
#
# COMPACT_ATOMS: atom_id res chain seq x y z
N MET A 1 15.63 -6.17 -3.37
CA MET A 1 16.49 -5.38 -4.26
C MET A 1 17.83 -5.23 -3.62
N ASP A 2 18.91 -5.30 -4.40
CA ASP A 2 20.25 -5.04 -3.90
C ASP A 2 20.63 -3.55 -4.03
N HIS A 3 21.79 -3.19 -3.49
CA HIS A 3 22.27 -1.81 -3.53
C HIS A 3 22.53 -1.30 -4.95
N ARG A 4 22.98 -2.18 -5.86
CA ARG A 4 23.32 -1.80 -7.23
C ARG A 4 22.09 -1.39 -8.02
N THR A 5 21.00 -2.15 -7.89
CA THR A 5 19.73 -1.77 -8.51
C THR A 5 19.18 -0.49 -7.90
N ALA A 6 19.35 -0.29 -6.58
CA ALA A 6 18.95 0.97 -5.94
C ALA A 6 19.74 2.18 -6.46
N GLU A 7 21.06 2.07 -6.65
CA GLU A 7 21.88 3.12 -7.26
C GLU A 7 21.43 3.44 -8.69
N HIS A 8 21.08 2.43 -9.49
CA HIS A 8 20.55 2.68 -10.84
C HIS A 8 19.24 3.48 -10.82
N ILE A 9 18.37 3.20 -9.84
CA ILE A 9 17.13 3.97 -9.64
C ILE A 9 17.46 5.41 -9.25
N VAL A 10 18.37 5.64 -8.30
CA VAL A 10 18.77 6.99 -7.91
C VAL A 10 19.33 7.78 -9.10
N ASN A 11 20.22 7.17 -9.88
CA ASN A 11 20.76 7.77 -11.11
C ASN A 11 19.66 8.13 -12.13
N LEU A 12 18.61 7.31 -12.23
CA LEU A 12 17.45 7.62 -13.07
C LEU A 12 16.67 8.83 -12.52
N LEU A 13 16.39 8.85 -11.22
CA LEU A 13 15.67 9.95 -10.56
C LEU A 13 16.39 11.30 -10.68
N GLU A 14 17.73 11.28 -10.62
CA GLU A 14 18.57 12.48 -10.83
C GLU A 14 18.44 13.04 -12.25
N ARG A 15 18.35 12.15 -13.25
CA ARG A 15 18.32 12.51 -14.67
C ARG A 15 16.91 12.84 -15.18
N SER A 16 15.88 12.36 -14.49
CA SER A 16 14.49 12.50 -14.90
C SER A 16 13.75 13.45 -13.98
N LYS A 17 13.51 14.67 -14.48
CA LYS A 17 12.74 15.68 -13.75
C LYS A 17 11.24 15.39 -13.73
N GLU A 18 10.73 14.66 -14.72
CA GLU A 18 9.31 14.31 -14.80
C GLU A 18 8.87 13.28 -13.74
N ILE A 19 9.80 12.45 -13.26
CA ILE A 19 9.49 11.49 -12.19
C ILE A 19 9.37 12.28 -10.88
N ALA A 20 8.14 12.42 -10.38
CA ALA A 20 7.86 13.17 -9.15
C ALA A 20 7.75 12.28 -7.90
N VAL A 21 7.35 11.02 -8.08
CA VAL A 21 6.97 10.11 -6.98
C VAL A 21 7.75 8.80 -7.07
N VAL A 22 8.25 8.33 -5.93
CA VAL A 22 8.78 6.99 -5.73
C VAL A 22 7.82 6.22 -4.81
N ASP A 23 7.10 5.24 -5.37
CA ASP A 23 6.17 4.38 -4.63
C ASP A 23 6.85 3.05 -4.28
N LEU A 24 7.16 2.86 -3.00
CA LEU A 24 7.84 1.68 -2.46
C LEU A 24 6.79 0.66 -2.02
N THR A 25 6.70 -0.45 -2.76
CA THR A 25 5.71 -1.51 -2.54
C THR A 25 6.35 -2.90 -2.44
N GLY A 26 5.58 -3.88 -1.98
CA GLY A 26 6.00 -5.25 -1.78
C GLY A 26 5.24 -5.91 -0.63
N GLY A 27 5.87 -6.90 0.03
CA GLY A 27 5.32 -7.47 1.27
C GLY A 27 5.59 -6.58 2.49
N ALA A 28 6.85 -6.16 2.65
CA ALA A 28 7.35 -5.25 3.66
C ALA A 28 8.60 -4.56 3.07
N PRO A 29 8.44 -3.54 2.21
CA PRO A 29 9.57 -2.91 1.51
C PRO A 29 10.65 -2.40 2.49
N GLU A 30 10.28 -2.09 3.72
CA GLU A 30 11.13 -1.54 4.78
C GLU A 30 12.17 -2.55 5.31
N LEU A 31 11.93 -3.84 5.09
CA LEU A 31 12.89 -4.91 5.41
C LEU A 31 14.00 -5.05 4.35
N ASN A 32 13.88 -4.36 3.21
CA ASN A 32 14.91 -4.35 2.20
C ASN A 32 16.10 -3.49 2.67
N PRO A 33 17.35 -3.99 2.64
CA PRO A 33 18.53 -3.22 3.04
C PRO A 33 18.70 -1.89 2.31
N ALA A 34 18.22 -1.78 1.07
CA ALA A 34 18.30 -0.56 0.27
C ALA A 34 17.16 0.44 0.54
N PHE A 35 16.16 0.10 1.35
CA PHE A 35 14.98 0.95 1.58
C PHE A 35 15.35 2.34 2.10
N ARG A 36 16.12 2.38 3.20
CA ARG A 36 16.50 3.65 3.85
C ARG A 36 17.39 4.51 2.95
N TYR A 37 18.23 3.88 2.12
CA TYR A 37 19.04 4.56 1.12
C TYR A 37 18.14 5.20 0.05
N LEU A 38 17.27 4.42 -0.59
CA LEU A 38 16.35 4.93 -1.63
C LEU A 38 15.48 6.08 -1.14
N VAL A 39 14.91 5.96 0.06
CA VAL A 39 14.09 7.02 0.67
C VAL A 39 14.91 8.30 0.81
N LYS A 40 16.11 8.23 1.41
CA LYS A 40 16.96 9.41 1.62
C LYS A 40 17.34 10.08 0.31
N GLU A 41 17.82 9.31 -0.66
CA GLU A 41 18.26 9.84 -1.96
C GLU A 41 17.08 10.46 -2.72
N ALA A 42 15.93 9.78 -2.79
CA ALA A 42 14.75 10.32 -3.45
C ALA A 42 14.27 11.63 -2.80
N ARG A 43 14.25 11.71 -1.46
CA ARG A 43 13.88 12.94 -0.73
C ARG A 43 14.89 14.06 -0.92
N GLN A 44 16.20 13.77 -0.95
CA GLN A 44 17.24 14.77 -1.24
C GLN A 44 17.08 15.36 -2.66
N LEU A 45 16.61 14.56 -3.61
CA LEU A 45 16.28 14.99 -4.97
C LEU A 45 14.91 15.70 -5.07
N GLY A 46 14.25 15.95 -3.94
CA GLY A 46 12.95 16.62 -3.87
C GLY A 46 11.78 15.78 -4.36
N LYS A 47 11.95 14.45 -4.50
CA LYS A 47 10.87 13.55 -4.92
C LYS A 47 9.93 13.26 -3.75
N GLU A 48 8.66 13.05 -4.02
CA GLU A 48 7.75 12.46 -3.04
C GLU A 48 8.06 10.96 -2.90
N VAL A 49 7.94 10.45 -1.68
CA VAL A 49 8.15 9.02 -1.40
C VAL A 49 6.92 8.49 -0.69
N THR A 50 6.37 7.41 -1.22
CA THR A 50 5.26 6.66 -0.62
C THR A 50 5.79 5.31 -0.15
N ASP A 51 5.46 4.93 1.08
CA ASP A 51 5.71 3.61 1.65
C ASP A 51 4.38 2.84 1.79
N ARG A 52 4.24 1.74 1.04
CA ARG A 52 3.09 0.84 1.16
C ARG A 52 3.32 -0.14 2.31
N CYS A 53 3.03 0.36 3.51
CA CYS A 53 3.34 -0.27 4.77
C CYS A 53 2.27 -1.31 5.18
N ASN A 54 2.70 -2.43 5.76
CA ASN A 54 1.80 -3.43 6.34
C ASN A 54 1.48 -3.19 7.83
N LEU A 55 1.98 -2.07 8.41
CA LEU A 55 1.94 -1.66 9.82
C LEU A 55 2.74 -2.54 10.79
N THR A 56 2.59 -3.86 10.69
CA THR A 56 3.22 -4.80 11.63
C THR A 56 4.74 -4.82 11.56
N VAL A 57 5.32 -4.38 10.44
CA VAL A 57 6.76 -4.24 10.22
C VAL A 57 7.42 -3.27 11.22
N LEU A 58 6.69 -2.29 11.76
CA LEU A 58 7.21 -1.37 12.78
C LEU A 58 7.61 -2.07 14.09
N PHE A 59 7.14 -3.30 14.31
CA PHE A 59 7.46 -4.11 15.49
C PHE A 59 8.37 -5.30 15.19
N VAL A 60 8.95 -5.37 13.99
CA VAL A 60 9.96 -6.37 13.64
C VAL A 60 11.30 -5.95 14.24
N GLU A 61 12.06 -6.93 14.74
CA GLU A 61 13.42 -6.69 15.27
C GLU A 61 14.29 -5.95 14.25
N GLY A 62 14.95 -4.87 14.69
CA GLY A 62 15.76 -4.00 13.83
C GLY A 62 14.99 -2.87 13.15
N GLN A 63 13.68 -2.73 13.40
CA GLN A 63 12.83 -1.65 12.87
C GLN A 63 12.33 -0.69 13.95
N GLU A 64 12.95 -0.68 15.12
CA GLU A 64 12.55 0.14 16.28
C GLU A 64 12.51 1.64 15.96
N HIS A 65 13.36 2.09 15.03
CA HIS A 65 13.45 3.48 14.57
C HIS A 65 12.84 3.70 13.17
N LEU A 66 12.04 2.77 12.67
CA LEU A 66 11.44 2.89 11.35
C LEU A 66 10.41 4.03 11.30
N ALA A 67 9.50 4.13 12.27
CA ALA A 67 8.47 5.17 12.29
C ALA A 67 9.08 6.58 12.34
N ASP A 68 10.09 6.80 13.19
CA ASP A 68 10.83 8.06 13.27
C ASP A 68 11.51 8.39 11.94
N PHE A 69 12.18 7.40 11.33
CA PHE A 69 12.84 7.58 10.04
C PHE A 69 11.86 7.99 8.92
N LEU A 70 10.68 7.36 8.86
CA LEU A 70 9.64 7.73 7.89
C LEU A 70 9.19 9.18 8.11
N ALA A 71 8.95 9.57 9.37
CA ALA A 71 8.55 10.93 9.74
C ALA A 71 9.61 11.98 9.40
N GLU A 72 10.88 11.74 9.77
CA GLU A 72 12.02 12.61 9.49
C GLU A 72 12.21 12.87 7.99
N ASN A 73 11.94 11.86 7.17
CA ASN A 73 12.04 11.95 5.71
C ASN A 73 10.71 12.36 5.05
N GLN A 74 9.66 12.64 5.84
CA GLN A 74 8.32 12.99 5.39
C GLN A 74 7.76 12.00 4.35
N VAL A 75 8.00 10.71 4.58
CA VAL A 75 7.47 9.64 3.74
C VAL A 75 5.95 9.56 3.95
N ARG A 76 5.19 9.54 2.86
CA ARG A 76 3.75 9.25 2.91
C ARG A 76 3.55 7.78 3.21
N VAL A 77 2.74 7.47 4.22
CA VAL A 77 2.44 6.08 4.60
C VAL A 77 1.08 5.70 4.05
N VAL A 78 1.03 4.65 3.23
CA VAL A 78 -0.21 4.05 2.72
C VAL A 78 -0.33 2.66 3.32
N ALA A 79 -1.15 2.53 4.35
CA ALA A 79 -1.21 1.34 5.18
C ALA A 79 -2.39 0.42 4.83
N SER A 80 -2.12 -0.86 4.61
CA SER A 80 -3.19 -1.85 4.39
C SER A 80 -3.85 -2.24 5.72
N LEU A 81 -5.11 -1.82 5.90
CA LEU A 81 -5.96 -2.18 7.04
C LEU A 81 -7.27 -2.78 6.51
N PRO A 82 -7.33 -4.11 6.34
CA PRO A 82 -8.46 -4.77 5.67
C PRO A 82 -9.76 -4.75 6.49
N CYS A 83 -9.71 -4.46 7.80
CA CYS A 83 -10.88 -4.13 8.59
C CYS A 83 -10.51 -3.33 9.85
N TYR A 84 -11.43 -2.48 10.34
CA TYR A 84 -11.33 -1.77 11.62
C TYR A 84 -11.83 -2.59 12.82
N THR A 85 -12.40 -3.79 12.61
CA THR A 85 -12.84 -4.68 13.69
C THR A 85 -11.88 -5.85 13.92
N ALA A 86 -11.62 -6.14 15.19
CA ALA A 86 -10.73 -7.23 15.62
C ALA A 86 -11.15 -8.60 15.05
N GLU A 87 -12.47 -8.85 14.96
CA GLU A 87 -13.01 -10.12 14.47
C GLU A 87 -12.66 -10.38 12.99
N ASN A 88 -12.68 -9.34 12.16
CA ASN A 88 -12.41 -9.46 10.73
C ASN A 88 -10.90 -9.53 10.43
N VAL A 89 -10.07 -8.79 11.16
CA VAL A 89 -8.61 -8.87 10.99
C VAL A 89 -8.05 -10.18 11.53
N SER A 90 -8.58 -10.69 12.64
CA SER A 90 -8.19 -11.99 13.20
C SER A 90 -8.47 -13.14 12.22
N LYS A 91 -9.58 -13.09 11.48
CA LYS A 91 -9.93 -14.07 10.44
C LYS A 91 -8.96 -14.10 9.25
N GLN A 92 -8.26 -12.98 8.96
CA GLN A 92 -7.40 -12.86 7.77
C GLN A 92 -5.90 -12.98 8.07
N ARG A 93 -5.42 -12.43 9.19
CA ARG A 93 -3.99 -12.30 9.47
C ARG A 93 -3.51 -13.05 10.73
N GLY A 94 -4.41 -13.72 11.45
CA GLY A 94 -4.10 -14.43 12.69
C GLY A 94 -4.24 -13.54 13.94
N GLY A 95 -4.33 -14.15 15.12
CA GLY A 95 -4.51 -13.43 16.38
C GLY A 95 -3.32 -12.51 16.70
N GLY A 96 -3.58 -11.29 17.18
CA GLY A 96 -2.55 -10.32 17.56
C GLY A 96 -2.15 -9.33 16.45
N VAL A 97 -2.54 -9.57 15.19
CA VAL A 97 -2.19 -8.67 14.09
C VAL A 97 -3.00 -7.37 14.14
N PHE A 98 -4.26 -7.46 14.54
CA PHE A 98 -5.10 -6.28 14.68
C PHE A 98 -4.55 -5.32 15.73
N GLU A 99 -4.21 -5.84 16.90
CA GLU A 99 -3.66 -5.09 18.02
C GLU A 99 -2.34 -4.42 17.63
N LYS A 100 -1.48 -5.12 16.90
CA LYS A 100 -0.26 -4.53 16.33
C LYS A 100 -0.57 -3.44 15.31
N SER A 101 -1.53 -3.64 14.41
CA SER A 101 -1.91 -2.61 13.44
C SER A 101 -2.44 -1.35 14.12
N ILE A 102 -3.29 -1.48 15.15
CA ILE A 102 -3.77 -0.35 15.95
C ILE A 102 -2.61 0.36 16.67
N ALA A 103 -1.72 -0.39 17.31
CA ALA A 103 -0.55 0.19 17.99
C ALA A 103 0.39 0.93 17.01
N ALA A 104 0.58 0.40 15.80
CA ALA A 104 1.37 1.06 14.75
C ALA A 104 0.72 2.38 14.30
N LEU A 105 -0.60 2.41 14.11
CA LEU A 105 -1.33 3.62 13.74
C LEU A 105 -1.25 4.68 14.84
N GLN A 106 -1.38 4.29 16.10
CA GLN A 106 -1.19 5.18 17.25
C GLN A 106 0.23 5.74 17.30
N MET A 107 1.25 4.90 17.06
CA MET A 107 2.63 5.33 16.97
C MET A 107 2.82 6.38 15.86
N LEU A 108 2.31 6.13 14.66
CA LEU A 108 2.38 7.09 13.55
C LEU A 108 1.63 8.40 13.89
N ASN A 109 0.42 8.33 14.45
CA ASN A 109 -0.33 9.52 14.88
C ASN A 109 0.42 10.32 15.96
N SER A 110 1.15 9.65 16.87
CA SER A 110 1.96 10.33 17.88
C SER A 110 3.08 11.17 17.25
N LEU A 111 3.62 10.73 16.10
CA LEU A 111 4.60 11.47 15.30
C LEU A 111 3.99 12.56 14.42
N GLY A 112 2.66 12.62 14.31
CA GLY A 112 1.93 13.64 13.57
C GLY A 112 1.30 13.17 12.27
N TYR A 113 1.43 11.89 11.90
CA TYR A 113 0.75 11.35 10.72
C TYR A 113 -0.76 11.45 10.83
N GLY A 114 -1.46 11.76 9.74
CA GLY A 114 -2.92 11.76 9.70
C GLY A 114 -3.60 12.96 10.37
N LYS A 115 -2.82 13.83 11.06
CA LYS A 115 -3.33 14.99 11.78
C LYS A 115 -3.51 16.19 10.85
N GLU A 116 -4.54 16.98 11.12
CA GLU A 116 -4.79 18.23 10.40
C GLU A 116 -3.62 19.21 10.58
N GLY A 117 -3.21 19.87 9.50
CA GLY A 117 -2.07 20.80 9.48
C GLY A 117 -0.68 20.14 9.51
N SER A 118 -0.60 18.82 9.66
CA SER A 118 0.66 18.07 9.58
C SER A 118 1.05 17.81 8.11
N PRO A 119 2.34 17.90 7.75
CA PRO A 119 2.81 17.46 6.43
C PRO A 119 2.85 15.93 6.30
N LEU A 120 2.73 15.18 7.41
CA LEU A 120 2.85 13.73 7.43
C LEU A 120 1.53 13.05 7.04
N GLN A 121 1.49 12.47 5.84
CA GLN A 121 0.32 11.85 5.26
C GLN A 121 0.22 10.37 5.64
N LEU A 122 -0.92 9.98 6.20
CA LEU A 122 -1.29 8.60 6.47
C LEU A 122 -2.63 8.29 5.82
N ASP A 123 -2.59 7.41 4.83
CA ASP A 123 -3.78 6.88 4.17
C ASP A 123 -3.94 5.40 4.48
N LEU A 124 -5.18 4.93 4.47
CA LEU A 124 -5.51 3.54 4.68
C LEU A 124 -6.01 2.91 3.39
N VAL A 125 -5.75 1.61 3.22
CA VAL A 125 -6.27 0.82 2.10
C VAL A 125 -7.17 -0.28 2.63
N TYR A 126 -8.39 -0.32 2.11
CA TYR A 126 -9.34 -1.40 2.31
C TYR A 126 -9.47 -2.25 1.05
N ASN A 127 -9.44 -3.57 1.23
CA ASN A 127 -9.80 -4.52 0.19
C ASN A 127 -10.72 -5.61 0.79
N PRO A 128 -11.76 -6.06 0.06
CA PRO A 128 -12.67 -7.11 0.54
C PRO A 128 -11.97 -8.41 0.92
N LEU A 129 -12.55 -9.17 1.84
CA LEU A 129 -12.04 -10.49 2.24
C LEU A 129 -12.48 -11.64 1.33
N GLY A 130 -13.38 -11.37 0.37
CA GLY A 130 -13.99 -12.41 -0.45
C GLY A 130 -14.36 -11.94 -1.85
N ALA A 131 -15.14 -12.77 -2.54
CA ALA A 131 -15.56 -12.60 -3.92
C ALA A 131 -16.73 -11.61 -4.07
N PHE A 132 -16.62 -10.42 -3.49
CA PHE A 132 -17.64 -9.37 -3.60
C PHE A 132 -16.99 -7.99 -3.82
N LEU A 133 -17.79 -7.05 -4.32
CA LEU A 133 -17.35 -5.67 -4.51
C LEU A 133 -17.42 -4.89 -3.20
N PRO A 134 -16.44 -4.01 -2.94
CA PRO A 134 -16.51 -3.13 -1.78
C PRO A 134 -17.68 -2.14 -1.90
N ALA A 135 -18.15 -1.62 -0.77
CA ALA A 135 -19.08 -0.50 -0.75
C ALA A 135 -18.42 0.79 -1.26
N ALA A 136 -19.20 1.85 -1.44
CA ALA A 136 -18.71 3.14 -1.88
C ALA A 136 -17.65 3.73 -0.93
N GLN A 137 -16.63 4.40 -1.50
CA GLN A 137 -15.47 4.88 -0.77
C GLN A 137 -15.80 5.95 0.27
N ASP A 138 -16.69 6.88 -0.05
CA ASP A 138 -17.16 7.91 0.88
C ASP A 138 -17.84 7.30 2.12
N VAL A 139 -18.72 6.31 1.91
CA VAL A 139 -19.42 5.61 3.00
C VAL A 139 -18.44 4.86 3.90
N LEU A 140 -17.53 4.08 3.31
CA LEU A 140 -16.55 3.32 4.09
C LEU A 140 -15.51 4.25 4.75
N GLN A 141 -15.09 5.33 4.10
CA GLN A 141 -14.15 6.28 4.69
C GLN A 141 -14.75 6.93 5.94
N ALA A 142 -16.02 7.36 5.87
CA ALA A 142 -16.72 7.93 7.01
C ALA A 142 -16.80 6.93 8.18
N ALA A 143 -17.18 5.69 7.89
CA ALA A 143 -17.23 4.63 8.90
C ALA A 143 -15.86 4.36 9.54
N TYR A 144 -14.79 4.22 8.73
CA TYR A 144 -13.43 4.02 9.26
C TYR A 144 -12.97 5.18 10.13
N LYS A 145 -13.25 6.43 9.73
CA LYS A 145 -12.88 7.61 10.53
C LYS A 145 -13.59 7.62 11.87
N THR A 146 -14.90 7.35 11.91
CA THR A 146 -15.66 7.30 13.16
C THR A 146 -15.15 6.17 14.06
N GLU A 147 -15.10 4.95 13.56
CA GLU A 147 -14.78 3.75 14.36
C GLU A 147 -13.35 3.79 14.92
N LEU A 148 -12.37 4.17 14.09
CA LEU A 148 -10.97 4.25 14.53
C LEU A 148 -10.74 5.39 15.52
N PHE A 149 -11.44 6.51 15.37
CA PHE A 149 -11.34 7.63 16.30
C PHE A 149 -12.01 7.30 17.64
N GLU A 150 -13.27 6.85 17.62
CA GLU A 150 -14.04 6.57 18.85
C GLU A 150 -13.42 5.44 19.68
N ALA A 151 -12.92 4.39 19.03
CA ALA A 151 -12.37 3.23 19.74
C ALA A 151 -10.90 3.40 20.14
N TYR A 152 -10.10 4.17 19.38
CA TYR A 152 -8.63 4.15 19.52
C TYR A 152 -7.93 5.53 19.43
N ASP A 153 -8.69 6.62 19.26
CA ASP A 153 -8.18 7.98 19.05
C ASP A 153 -7.25 8.09 17.82
N ILE A 154 -7.56 7.31 16.77
CA ILE A 154 -6.77 7.27 15.53
C ILE A 154 -7.39 8.19 14.47
N THR A 155 -6.55 8.99 13.82
CA THR A 155 -6.90 9.84 12.67
C THR A 155 -6.06 9.48 11.44
N PHE A 156 -6.62 9.67 10.24
CA PHE A 156 -5.95 9.44 8.97
C PHE A 156 -6.52 10.35 7.88
N ASN A 157 -5.79 10.54 6.78
CA ASN A 157 -6.13 11.45 5.70
C ASN A 157 -7.24 10.87 4.81
N ASN A 158 -6.97 9.78 4.08
CA ASN A 158 -7.90 9.17 3.15
C ASN A 158 -7.99 7.64 3.30
N LEU A 159 -9.12 7.08 2.87
CA LEU A 159 -9.31 5.64 2.68
C LEU A 159 -9.39 5.35 1.18
N PHE A 160 -8.49 4.49 0.70
CA PHE A 160 -8.53 3.95 -0.66
C PHE A 160 -9.16 2.57 -0.66
N ILE A 161 -10.06 2.35 -1.62
CA ILE A 161 -10.71 1.05 -1.79
C ILE A 161 -10.13 0.35 -3.01
N VAL A 162 -9.74 -0.91 -2.81
CA VAL A 162 -9.20 -1.76 -3.88
C VAL A 162 -10.10 -2.97 -4.05
N THR A 163 -10.61 -3.15 -5.27
CA THR A 163 -11.25 -4.39 -5.69
C THR A 163 -10.18 -5.47 -5.89
N ASN A 164 -10.40 -6.66 -5.33
CA ASN A 164 -9.43 -7.74 -5.46
C ASN A 164 -9.28 -8.19 -6.91
N MET A 165 -8.06 -8.17 -7.43
CA MET A 165 -7.78 -8.77 -8.73
C MET A 165 -7.68 -10.30 -8.60
N PRO A 166 -8.32 -11.08 -9.49
CA PRO A 166 -8.32 -12.54 -9.44
C PRO A 166 -6.99 -13.12 -9.95
N ILE A 167 -5.90 -12.81 -9.26
CA ILE A 167 -4.54 -13.26 -9.56
C ILE A 167 -3.90 -13.92 -8.33
N LYS A 168 -2.90 -14.77 -8.57
CA LYS A 168 -2.09 -15.44 -7.52
C LYS A 168 -2.95 -16.04 -6.41
N ARG A 169 -2.67 -15.69 -5.14
CA ARG A 169 -3.32 -16.26 -3.96
C ARG A 169 -4.84 -16.10 -3.97
N PHE A 170 -5.35 -14.99 -4.50
CA PHE A 170 -6.79 -14.78 -4.56
C PHE A 170 -7.45 -15.61 -5.67
N ALA A 171 -6.79 -15.79 -6.82
CA ALA A 171 -7.22 -16.75 -7.82
C ALA A 171 -7.27 -18.18 -7.26
N ASP A 172 -6.22 -18.60 -6.54
CA ASP A 172 -6.19 -19.93 -5.90
C ASP A 172 -7.34 -20.11 -4.89
N TYR A 173 -7.64 -19.06 -4.12
CA TYR A 173 -8.80 -19.04 -3.21
C TYR A 173 -10.11 -19.23 -3.97
N LEU A 174 -10.34 -18.46 -5.04
CA LEU A 174 -11.55 -18.54 -5.86
C LEU A 174 -11.72 -19.93 -6.49
N TYR A 175 -10.63 -20.52 -7.00
CA TYR A 175 -10.66 -21.87 -7.56
C TYR A 175 -11.02 -22.92 -6.51
N ARG A 176 -10.41 -22.86 -5.32
CA ARG A 176 -10.72 -23.80 -4.22
C ARG A 176 -12.16 -23.69 -3.72
N LYS A 177 -12.76 -22.51 -3.85
CA LYS A 177 -14.15 -22.24 -3.46
C LYS A 177 -15.16 -22.48 -4.58
N GLY A 178 -14.71 -22.70 -5.81
CA GLY A 178 -15.59 -22.79 -6.98
C GLY A 178 -16.24 -21.45 -7.35
N GLU A 179 -15.65 -20.32 -6.93
CA GLU A 179 -16.22 -18.98 -7.07
C GLU A 179 -15.63 -18.20 -8.26
N MET A 180 -14.65 -18.76 -8.97
CA MET A 180 -13.91 -18.07 -10.03
C MET A 180 -14.82 -17.52 -11.13
N GLU A 181 -15.70 -18.36 -11.69
CA GLU A 181 -16.59 -17.96 -12.78
C GLU A 181 -17.59 -16.88 -12.33
N SER A 182 -18.23 -17.07 -11.18
CA SER A 182 -19.16 -16.09 -10.61
C SER A 182 -18.48 -14.75 -10.32
N TYR A 183 -17.24 -14.77 -9.82
CA TYR A 183 -16.51 -13.55 -9.52
C TYR A 183 -16.09 -12.80 -10.78
N MET A 184 -15.61 -13.52 -11.80
CA MET A 184 -15.31 -12.92 -13.10
C MET A 184 -16.56 -12.27 -13.72
N ASN A 185 -17.71 -12.93 -13.65
CA ASN A 185 -18.98 -12.36 -14.14
C ASN A 185 -19.39 -11.11 -13.34
N LEU A 186 -19.19 -11.11 -12.02
CA LEU A 186 -19.42 -9.92 -11.19
C LEU A 186 -18.55 -8.74 -11.65
N LEU A 187 -17.25 -8.95 -11.85
CA LEU A 187 -16.33 -7.91 -12.32
C LEU A 187 -16.73 -7.36 -13.69
N LEU A 188 -17.07 -8.24 -14.65
CA LEU A 188 -17.49 -7.84 -16.00
C LEU A 188 -18.82 -7.06 -15.99
N SER A 189 -19.82 -7.54 -15.25
CA SER A 189 -21.12 -6.88 -15.15
C SER A 189 -21.08 -5.54 -14.42
N SER A 190 -20.05 -5.33 -13.59
CA SER A 190 -19.85 -4.11 -12.79
C SER A 190 -18.76 -3.21 -13.36
N PHE A 191 -18.37 -3.42 -14.61
CA PHE A 191 -17.33 -2.62 -15.26
C PHE A 191 -17.71 -1.14 -15.29
N ASN A 192 -16.83 -0.30 -14.76
CA ASN A 192 -16.97 1.15 -14.78
C ASN A 192 -15.93 1.75 -15.74
N PRO A 193 -16.31 2.18 -16.96
CA PRO A 193 -15.38 2.76 -17.91
C PRO A 193 -14.72 4.05 -17.41
N ALA A 194 -15.38 4.82 -16.53
CA ALA A 194 -14.78 6.01 -15.93
C ALA A 194 -13.61 5.68 -14.98
N ALA A 195 -13.54 4.44 -14.48
CA ALA A 195 -12.41 4.02 -13.64
C ALA A 195 -11.11 3.91 -14.44
N VAL A 196 -11.18 3.75 -15.77
CA VAL A 196 -10.01 3.62 -16.66
C VAL A 196 -9.13 4.87 -16.58
N ASP A 197 -9.72 6.06 -16.49
CA ASP A 197 -8.98 7.32 -16.42
C ASP A 197 -8.15 7.46 -15.13
N GLY A 198 -8.56 6.76 -14.07
CA GLY A 198 -7.86 6.75 -12.78
C GLY A 198 -6.96 5.54 -12.55
N VAL A 199 -6.74 4.68 -13.56
CA VAL A 199 -5.88 3.50 -13.41
C VAL A 199 -4.43 3.93 -13.21
N MET A 200 -3.89 3.59 -12.04
CA MET A 200 -2.49 3.88 -11.65
C MET A 200 -1.47 3.48 -12.72
N CYS A 201 -1.64 2.33 -13.37
CA CYS A 201 -0.71 1.81 -14.37
C CYS A 201 -0.63 2.62 -15.68
N ARG A 202 -1.37 3.73 -15.82
CA ARG A 202 -1.26 4.60 -16.99
C ARG A 202 -0.01 5.49 -16.97
N ASP A 203 0.42 5.89 -15.77
CA ASP A 203 1.48 6.86 -15.56
C ASP A 203 2.61 6.32 -14.67
N MET A 204 2.62 5.01 -14.41
CA MET A 204 3.60 4.34 -13.55
C MET A 204 4.43 3.33 -14.32
N VAL A 205 5.70 3.18 -13.91
CA VAL A 205 6.57 2.07 -14.31
C VAL A 205 6.93 1.33 -13.03
N SER A 206 6.66 0.02 -12.98
CA SER A 206 7.05 -0.80 -11.84
C SER A 206 8.43 -1.41 -12.06
N VAL A 207 9.23 -1.43 -11.00
CA VAL A 207 10.59 -1.98 -11.00
C VAL A 207 10.63 -3.20 -10.09
N GLY A 208 11.04 -4.33 -10.67
CA GLY A 208 11.29 -5.58 -9.98
C GLY A 208 12.38 -5.46 -8.93
N TRP A 209 12.37 -6.39 -7.96
CA TRP A 209 13.45 -6.46 -6.97
C TRP A 209 14.81 -6.78 -7.61
N ASP A 210 14.81 -7.36 -8.81
CA ASP A 210 15.94 -7.67 -9.67
C ASP A 210 16.25 -6.57 -10.69
N GLY A 211 15.48 -5.47 -10.70
CA GLY A 211 15.61 -4.37 -11.65
C GLY A 211 14.86 -4.57 -12.97
N ALA A 212 14.09 -5.66 -13.14
CA ALA A 212 13.25 -5.84 -14.32
C ALA A 212 12.15 -4.76 -14.37
N LEU A 213 11.79 -4.29 -15.57
CA LEU A 213 10.78 -3.26 -15.75
C LEU A 213 9.43 -3.86 -16.15
N PHE A 214 8.37 -3.24 -15.66
CA PHE A 214 6.99 -3.61 -15.91
C PHE A 214 6.16 -2.33 -16.11
N ASP A 215 5.17 -2.39 -16.99
CA ASP A 215 4.19 -1.34 -17.26
C ASP A 215 3.09 -1.23 -16.19
N CYS A 216 2.96 -2.25 -15.33
CA CYS A 216 1.98 -2.28 -14.25
C CYS A 216 2.43 -3.17 -13.09
N ASP A 217 2.07 -2.83 -11.86
CA ASP A 217 2.36 -3.65 -10.68
C ASP A 217 1.66 -5.02 -10.75
N PHE A 218 0.45 -5.09 -11.30
CA PHE A 218 -0.25 -6.34 -11.58
C PHE A 218 0.49 -7.20 -12.61
N ASN A 219 1.05 -6.57 -13.65
CA ASN A 219 1.83 -7.27 -14.66
C ASN A 219 3.13 -7.83 -14.08
N GLN A 220 3.79 -7.08 -13.20
CA GLN A 220 4.90 -7.59 -12.40
C GLN A 220 4.51 -8.82 -11.57
N GLN A 221 3.35 -8.80 -10.90
CA GLN A 221 2.90 -9.98 -10.15
C GLN A 221 2.70 -11.20 -11.08
N LEU A 222 2.25 -10.97 -12.31
CA LEU A 222 2.08 -12.04 -13.31
C LEU A 222 3.37 -12.43 -14.04
N GLY A 223 4.46 -11.68 -13.88
CA GLY A 223 5.71 -11.88 -14.63
C GLY A 223 5.60 -11.45 -16.10
N LEU A 224 4.65 -10.58 -16.42
CA LEU A 224 4.44 -10.01 -17.75
C LEU A 224 5.28 -8.74 -17.85
N GLY A 225 6.46 -8.82 -18.48
CA GLY A 225 7.33 -7.65 -18.69
C GLY A 225 6.66 -6.57 -19.55
N VAL A 226 7.35 -5.43 -19.73
CA VAL A 226 6.85 -4.31 -20.54
C VAL A 226 6.37 -4.79 -21.91
N GLY A 227 5.05 -4.71 -22.15
CA GLY A 227 4.47 -4.84 -23.48
C GLY A 227 4.60 -3.49 -24.18
N GLY A 228 5.44 -3.42 -25.22
CA GLY A 228 5.51 -2.23 -26.08
C GLY A 228 4.23 -1.96 -26.85
#